data_AF-A0A7Y0PDX5-F1
#
_entry.id   AF-A0A7Y0PDX5-F1
#
_cell.length_a   1.000
_cell.length_b   1.000
_cell.length_c   1.000
_cell.angle_alpha   90.00
_cell.angle_beta   90.00
_cell.angle_gamma   90.00
#
_symmetry.space_group_name_H-M   'P 1'
#
loop_
_entity.id
_entity.type
_entity.pdbx_description
1 polymer ?
#
loop_
_entity_poly.entity_id
_entity_poly.type
_entity_poly.pdbx_seq_one_letter_code
_entity_poly.pdbx_strand_id
1 'polypeptide(L)'
;MSAPAPPKVPAAVKPVFDEIVSITDLFCQQHLDAEYAGLCVKLAAKLARKRPSPLLRGDRRIWAAGIVYAIGRVNFLADRSQEPHLRTDDLADLLGVKQTTMASKGRLVMDTLRIGLMDPEFSRRDMLDKNPMAWLLEVNGFLVDARQLPPELQVQAWRQGLIPYVPVHAETDHPTG
;
A
#
# COMPACT_ATOMS: atom_id res chain seq x y z
N MET A 1 -6.28 -10.48 -16.45
CA MET A 1 -5.34 -9.47 -15.93
C MET A 1 -3.93 -10.05 -16.03
N SER A 2 -3.01 -9.39 -16.73
CA SER A 2 -1.61 -9.84 -16.79
C SER A 2 -0.95 -9.59 -15.44
N ALA A 3 -0.14 -10.54 -14.94
CA ALA A 3 0.62 -10.33 -13.70
C ALA A 3 1.48 -9.05 -13.84
N PRO A 4 1.57 -8.20 -12.80
CA PRO A 4 2.36 -6.98 -12.86
C PRO A 4 3.83 -7.33 -13.13
N ALA A 5 4.50 -6.51 -13.95
CA ALA A 5 5.92 -6.69 -14.22
C ALA A 5 6.73 -6.66 -12.91
N PRO A 6 7.77 -7.49 -12.78
CA PRO A 6 8.55 -7.57 -11.56
C PRO A 6 9.20 -6.21 -11.23
N PRO A 7 9.32 -5.87 -9.94
CA PRO A 7 9.86 -4.58 -9.54
C PRO A 7 11.34 -4.43 -9.94
N LYS A 8 11.70 -3.25 -10.47
CA LYS A 8 13.09 -2.91 -10.75
C LYS A 8 13.86 -2.67 -9.44
N VAL A 9 14.84 -3.53 -9.15
CA VAL A 9 15.69 -3.53 -7.94
C VAL A 9 17.17 -3.58 -8.34
N PRO A 10 18.07 -2.79 -7.72
CA PRO A 10 19.50 -2.87 -8.00
C PRO A 10 20.07 -4.26 -7.71
N ALA A 11 20.93 -4.79 -8.60
CA ALA A 11 21.49 -6.14 -8.49
C ALA A 11 22.15 -6.41 -7.13
N ALA A 12 22.90 -5.43 -6.60
CA ALA A 12 23.57 -5.54 -5.30
C ALA A 12 22.60 -5.66 -4.10
N VAL A 13 21.34 -5.24 -4.24
CA VAL A 13 20.32 -5.27 -3.18
C VAL A 13 19.36 -6.45 -3.37
N LYS A 14 19.30 -7.02 -4.59
CA LYS A 14 18.31 -8.02 -4.99
C LYS A 14 18.22 -9.23 -4.03
N PRO A 15 19.33 -9.88 -3.59
CA PRO A 15 19.23 -11.03 -2.69
C PRO A 15 18.51 -10.70 -1.38
N VAL A 16 18.86 -9.57 -0.75
CA VAL A 16 18.24 -9.13 0.51
C VAL A 16 16.79 -8.73 0.31
N PHE A 17 16.47 -8.09 -0.82
CA PHE A 17 15.10 -7.78 -1.19
C PHE A 17 14.25 -9.05 -1.36
N ASP A 18 14.75 -10.05 -2.08
CA ASP A 18 14.03 -11.30 -2.33
C ASP A 18 13.75 -12.06 -1.02
N GLU A 19 14.71 -12.11 -0.08
CA GLU A 19 14.51 -12.70 1.25
C GLU A 19 13.40 -11.99 2.05
N ILE A 20 13.43 -10.65 2.06
CA ILE A 20 12.41 -9.85 2.78
C ILE A 20 11.03 -10.05 2.16
N VAL A 21 10.94 -10.04 0.83
CA VAL A 21 9.69 -10.28 0.09
C VAL A 21 9.17 -11.69 0.36
N SER A 22 10.02 -12.70 0.38
CA SER A 22 9.59 -14.06 0.70
C SER A 22 8.97 -14.16 2.09
N ILE A 23 9.47 -13.41 3.08
CA ILE A 23 8.89 -13.37 4.43
C ILE A 23 7.53 -12.65 4.42
N THR A 24 7.45 -11.48 3.76
CA THR A 24 6.18 -10.72 3.71
C THR A 24 5.10 -11.48 2.93
N ASP A 25 5.46 -12.13 1.82
CA ASP A 25 4.53 -12.86 0.98
C ASP A 25 3.95 -14.06 1.71
N LEU A 26 4.80 -14.86 2.37
CA LEU A 26 4.35 -15.99 3.18
C LEU A 26 3.40 -15.52 4.29
N PHE A 27 3.77 -14.45 5.02
CA PHE A 27 2.94 -13.89 6.07
C PHE A 27 1.59 -13.42 5.53
N CYS A 28 1.57 -12.66 4.44
CA CYS A 28 0.33 -12.14 3.86
C CYS A 28 -0.56 -13.26 3.34
N GLN A 29 0.00 -14.30 2.73
CA GLN A 29 -0.76 -15.48 2.28
C GLN A 29 -1.41 -16.23 3.44
N GLN A 30 -0.76 -16.28 4.61
CA GLN A 30 -1.25 -17.02 5.77
C GLN A 30 -2.23 -16.22 6.64
N HIS A 31 -2.06 -14.90 6.72
CA HIS A 31 -2.72 -14.07 7.74
C HIS A 31 -3.42 -12.81 7.21
N LEU A 32 -3.21 -12.44 5.95
CA LEU A 32 -3.83 -11.26 5.31
C LEU A 32 -4.40 -11.66 3.93
N ASP A 33 -4.00 -10.97 2.87
CA ASP A 33 -4.42 -11.25 1.50
C ASP A 33 -3.34 -10.91 0.47
N ALA A 34 -3.65 -11.17 -0.80
CA ALA A 34 -2.78 -10.91 -1.94
C ALA A 34 -2.54 -9.40 -2.19
N GLU A 35 -3.45 -8.52 -1.77
CA GLU A 35 -3.30 -7.08 -1.94
C GLU A 35 -2.24 -6.55 -0.97
N TYR A 36 -2.27 -6.98 0.30
CA TYR A 36 -1.21 -6.72 1.28
C TYR A 36 0.14 -7.21 0.81
N ALA A 37 0.22 -8.42 0.21
CA ALA A 37 1.46 -8.94 -0.36
C ALA A 37 2.01 -8.00 -1.45
N GLY A 38 1.15 -7.61 -2.41
CA GLY A 38 1.53 -6.68 -3.48
C GLY A 38 2.01 -5.32 -2.96
N LEU A 39 1.35 -4.76 -1.94
CA LEU A 39 1.74 -3.52 -1.28
C LEU A 39 3.09 -3.65 -0.55
N CYS A 40 3.33 -4.77 0.12
CA CYS A 40 4.61 -5.06 0.78
C CYS A 40 5.76 -5.12 -0.24
N VAL A 41 5.57 -5.84 -1.36
CA VAL A 41 6.56 -5.91 -2.45
C VAL A 41 6.87 -4.52 -3.02
N LYS A 42 5.82 -3.72 -3.28
CA LYS A 42 5.95 -2.35 -3.79
C LYS A 42 6.78 -1.48 -2.84
N LEU A 43 6.48 -1.55 -1.55
CA LEU A 43 7.16 -0.78 -0.51
C LEU A 43 8.63 -1.23 -0.35
N ALA A 44 8.87 -2.54 -0.30
CA ALA A 44 10.21 -3.12 -0.25
C ALA A 44 11.06 -2.68 -1.44
N ALA A 45 10.48 -2.66 -2.65
CA ALA A 45 11.18 -2.23 -3.86
C ALA A 45 11.54 -0.74 -3.82
N LYS A 46 10.68 0.10 -3.24
CA LYS A 46 10.98 1.53 -3.01
C LYS A 46 12.13 1.73 -2.04
N LEU A 47 12.17 0.97 -0.93
CA LEU A 47 13.31 0.98 -0.01
C LEU A 47 14.58 0.52 -0.72
N ALA A 48 14.52 -0.57 -1.50
CA ALA A 48 15.67 -1.13 -2.21
C ALA A 48 16.33 -0.15 -3.20
N ARG A 49 15.58 0.81 -3.75
CA ARG A 49 16.08 1.84 -4.66
C ARG A 49 16.70 3.06 -3.97
N LYS A 50 16.56 3.22 -2.66
CA LYS A 50 17.24 4.29 -1.91
C LYS A 50 18.76 4.09 -1.96
N ARG A 51 19.53 5.18 -1.87
CA ARG A 51 20.99 5.17 -1.96
C ARG A 51 21.61 5.86 -0.73
N PRO A 52 22.38 5.13 0.11
CA PRO A 52 22.50 3.67 0.13
C PRO A 52 21.15 3.00 0.48
N SER A 53 20.97 1.75 0.06
CA SER A 53 19.73 1.02 0.40
C SER A 53 19.73 0.67 1.88
N PRO A 54 18.68 1.04 2.64
CA PRO A 54 18.60 0.73 4.06
C PRO A 54 18.42 -0.78 4.30
N LEU A 55 17.90 -1.53 3.33
CA LEU A 55 17.69 -2.98 3.45
C LEU A 55 19.00 -3.75 3.62
N LEU A 56 20.13 -3.21 3.17
CA LEU A 56 21.45 -3.84 3.29
C LEU A 56 21.94 -3.97 4.74
N ARG A 57 21.25 -3.37 5.71
CA ARG A 57 21.64 -3.38 7.13
C ARG A 57 20.49 -3.83 8.02
N GLY A 58 20.82 -4.67 9.00
CA GLY A 58 19.87 -5.17 9.99
C GLY A 58 19.28 -6.53 9.62
N ASP A 59 18.41 -7.01 10.50
CA ASP A 59 17.76 -8.31 10.35
C ASP A 59 16.61 -8.26 9.33
N ARG A 60 16.50 -9.31 8.50
CA ARG A 60 15.56 -9.38 7.39
C ARG A 60 14.12 -9.56 7.88
N ARG A 61 13.93 -10.33 8.95
CA ARG A 61 12.62 -10.53 9.58
C ARG A 61 12.14 -9.25 10.26
N ILE A 62 13.04 -8.47 10.88
CA ILE A 62 12.70 -7.13 11.39
C ILE A 62 12.28 -6.20 10.24
N TRP A 63 12.98 -6.20 9.11
CA TRP A 63 12.57 -5.42 7.94
C TRP A 63 11.22 -5.84 7.40
N ALA A 64 11.00 -7.14 7.20
CA ALA A 64 9.72 -7.70 6.78
C ALA A 64 8.58 -7.25 7.71
N ALA A 65 8.76 -7.43 9.02
CA ALA A 65 7.78 -7.02 10.01
C ALA A 65 7.51 -5.52 10.00
N GLY A 66 8.55 -4.69 9.86
CA GLY A 66 8.40 -3.24 9.74
C GLY A 66 7.65 -2.81 8.47
N ILE A 67 7.83 -3.53 7.36
CA ILE A 67 7.12 -3.30 6.10
C ILE A 67 5.64 -3.66 6.23
N VAL A 68 5.33 -4.86 6.73
CA VAL A 68 3.94 -5.28 6.97
C VAL A 68 3.25 -4.32 7.94
N TYR A 69 3.93 -3.95 9.04
CA TYR A 69 3.40 -2.97 9.98
C TYR A 69 3.14 -1.60 9.33
N ALA A 70 4.06 -1.10 8.48
CA ALA A 70 3.86 0.18 7.79
C ALA A 70 2.63 0.13 6.86
N ILE A 71 2.50 -0.93 6.04
CA ILE A 71 1.31 -1.11 5.18
C ILE A 71 0.03 -1.27 6.02
N GLY A 72 0.10 -2.03 7.11
CA GLY A 72 -1.00 -2.19 8.05
C GLY A 72 -1.43 -0.86 8.67
N ARG A 73 -0.48 0.04 8.99
CA ARG A 73 -0.77 1.37 9.51
C ARG A 73 -1.42 2.29 8.50
N VAL A 74 -1.00 2.26 7.23
CA VAL A 74 -1.63 3.02 6.14
C VAL A 74 -3.10 2.61 5.96
N ASN A 75 -3.38 1.32 6.15
CA ASN A 75 -4.67 0.69 5.88
C ASN A 75 -5.47 0.36 7.16
N PHE A 76 -5.12 0.96 8.30
CA PHE A 76 -5.80 0.76 9.58
C PHE A 76 -6.01 -0.72 9.99
N LEU A 77 -5.09 -1.62 9.66
CA LEU A 77 -5.21 -3.07 9.88
C LEU A 77 -5.58 -3.46 11.32
N ALA A 78 -5.18 -2.67 12.31
CA ALA A 78 -5.49 -2.90 13.73
C ALA A 78 -6.88 -2.39 14.15
N ASP A 79 -7.64 -1.75 13.27
CA ASP A 79 -9.02 -1.36 13.48
C ASP A 79 -9.95 -2.53 13.13
N ARG A 80 -10.87 -2.85 14.04
CA ARG A 80 -11.81 -3.98 13.93
C ARG A 80 -12.82 -3.82 12.80
N SER A 81 -12.97 -2.61 12.26
CA SER A 81 -13.83 -2.33 11.10
C SER A 81 -13.20 -2.69 9.76
N GLN A 82 -11.90 -3.03 9.74
CA GLN A 82 -11.22 -3.42 8.51
C GLN A 82 -11.31 -4.93 8.26
N GLU A 83 -11.26 -5.33 7.00
CA GLU A 83 -11.19 -6.72 6.59
C GLU A 83 -10.10 -6.90 5.52
N PRO A 84 -9.00 -7.64 5.81
CA PRO A 84 -8.71 -8.32 7.07
C PRO A 84 -8.40 -7.36 8.24
N HIS A 85 -8.61 -7.84 9.47
CA HIS A 85 -8.19 -7.18 10.72
C HIS A 85 -7.13 -8.03 11.43
N LEU A 86 -6.05 -7.40 11.88
CA LEU A 86 -5.04 -8.04 12.73
C LEU A 86 -4.48 -7.04 13.74
N ARG A 87 -4.46 -7.41 15.03
CA ARG A 87 -3.90 -6.55 16.07
C ARG A 87 -2.39 -6.45 15.95
N THR A 88 -1.83 -5.37 16.48
CA THR A 88 -0.38 -5.10 16.36
C THR A 88 0.49 -6.05 17.17
N ASP A 89 -0.01 -6.53 18.31
CA ASP A 89 0.63 -7.58 19.13
C ASP A 89 0.62 -8.91 18.38
N ASP A 90 -0.54 -9.36 17.89
CA ASP A 90 -0.65 -10.60 17.11
C ASP A 90 0.27 -10.58 15.87
N LEU A 91 0.30 -9.47 15.15
CA LEU A 91 1.18 -9.28 13.99
C LEU A 91 2.66 -9.46 14.36
N ALA A 92 3.09 -8.90 15.50
CA ALA A 92 4.46 -9.01 15.98
C ALA A 92 4.81 -10.46 16.36
N ASP A 93 3.90 -11.12 17.07
CA ASP A 93 4.06 -12.49 17.54
C ASP A 93 4.13 -13.48 16.38
N LEU A 94 3.23 -13.36 15.40
CA LEU A 94 3.22 -14.17 14.19
C LEU A 94 4.48 -13.99 13.33
N LEU A 95 5.05 -12.79 13.31
CA LEU A 95 6.33 -12.53 12.64
C LEU A 95 7.55 -12.89 13.51
N GLY A 96 7.36 -13.31 14.77
CA GLY A 96 8.42 -13.71 15.68
C GLY A 96 9.36 -12.56 16.06
N VAL A 97 8.85 -11.34 16.19
CA VAL A 97 9.64 -10.14 16.55
C VAL A 97 9.01 -9.39 17.71
N LYS A 98 9.82 -8.64 18.46
CA LYS A 98 9.27 -7.74 19.49
C LYS A 98 8.44 -6.63 18.84
N GLN A 99 7.23 -6.40 19.34
CA GLN A 99 6.33 -5.36 18.86
C GLN A 99 6.98 -3.97 18.79
N THR A 100 7.76 -3.60 19.80
CA THR A 100 8.47 -2.30 19.83
C THR A 100 9.53 -2.19 18.73
N THR A 101 10.25 -3.27 18.44
CA THR A 101 11.25 -3.34 17.37
C THR A 101 10.59 -3.21 15.99
N MET A 102 9.50 -3.93 15.78
CA MET A 102 8.69 -3.85 14.58
C MET A 102 8.12 -2.45 14.35
N ALA A 103 7.46 -1.88 15.37
CA ALA A 103 6.87 -0.55 15.28
C ALA A 103 7.92 0.54 15.01
N SER A 104 9.10 0.42 15.63
CA SER A 104 10.24 1.31 15.39
C SER A 104 10.76 1.19 13.96
N LYS A 105 10.89 -0.04 13.44
CA LYS A 105 11.29 -0.28 12.05
C LYS A 105 10.25 0.26 11.06
N GLY A 106 8.97 0.05 11.32
CA GLY A 106 7.90 0.56 10.47
C GLY A 106 7.81 2.09 10.47
N ARG A 107 8.06 2.76 11.61
CA ARG A 107 8.20 4.22 11.64
C ARG A 107 9.37 4.69 10.77
N LEU A 108 10.53 4.05 10.88
CA LEU A 108 11.68 4.35 10.01
C LEU A 108 11.32 4.19 8.52
N VAL A 109 10.57 3.14 8.16
CA VAL A 109 10.08 2.92 6.80
C VAL A 109 9.20 4.08 6.34
N MET A 110 8.19 4.44 7.13
CA MET A 110 7.26 5.52 6.81
C MET A 110 7.99 6.87 6.68
N ASP A 111 8.89 7.19 7.59
CA ASP A 111 9.67 8.45 7.56
C ASP A 111 10.60 8.50 6.33
N THR A 112 11.29 7.39 6.02
CA THR A 112 12.23 7.29 4.88
C THR A 112 11.53 7.48 3.53
N LEU A 113 10.29 7.03 3.43
CA LEU A 113 9.47 7.10 2.22
C LEU A 113 8.47 8.25 2.23
N ARG A 114 8.37 8.99 3.35
CA ARG A 114 7.39 10.06 3.60
C ARG A 114 5.94 9.58 3.44
N ILE A 115 5.67 8.38 3.95
CA ILE A 115 4.35 7.75 3.89
C ILE A 115 3.49 8.25 5.06
N GLY A 116 2.32 8.78 4.74
CA GLY A 116 1.29 9.17 5.71
C GLY A 116 0.21 8.11 5.92
N LEU A 117 -0.76 8.39 6.79
CA LEU A 117 -2.00 7.60 6.86
C LEU A 117 -2.79 7.76 5.56
N MET A 118 -3.45 6.68 5.12
CA MET A 118 -4.19 6.65 3.84
C MET A 118 -3.36 7.12 2.63
N ASP A 119 -2.04 6.95 2.65
CA ASP A 119 -1.19 7.29 1.51
C ASP A 119 -1.73 6.57 0.26
N PRO A 120 -2.16 7.31 -0.79
CA PRO A 120 -2.85 6.70 -1.93
C PRO A 120 -2.01 5.64 -2.65
N GLU A 121 -0.68 5.75 -2.57
CA GLU A 121 0.20 4.79 -3.23
C GLU A 121 0.25 3.44 -2.50
N PHE A 122 0.04 3.45 -1.18
CA PHE A 122 0.13 2.27 -0.31
C PHE A 122 -1.21 1.89 0.33
N SER A 123 -2.28 2.53 -0.11
CA SER A 123 -3.63 2.21 0.30
C SER A 123 -4.18 1.06 -0.54
N ARG A 124 -4.93 0.19 0.12
CA ARG A 124 -5.81 -0.79 -0.50
C ARG A 124 -6.94 -0.11 -1.25
N ARG A 125 -7.59 -0.86 -2.12
CA ARG A 125 -8.70 -0.38 -2.95
C ARG A 125 -9.84 0.21 -2.12
N ASP A 126 -10.27 -0.51 -1.09
CA ASP A 126 -11.34 -0.07 -0.19
C ASP A 126 -10.98 1.20 0.60
N MET A 127 -9.70 1.33 0.97
CA MET A 127 -9.15 2.51 1.62
C MET A 127 -9.09 3.71 0.67
N LEU A 128 -8.70 3.47 -0.60
CA LEU A 128 -8.73 4.48 -1.66
C LEU A 128 -10.14 4.98 -1.95
N ASP A 129 -11.13 4.08 -2.02
CA ASP A 129 -12.53 4.45 -2.23
C ASP A 129 -13.06 5.35 -1.09
N LYS A 130 -12.50 5.23 0.12
CA LYS A 130 -12.85 6.05 1.29
C LYS A 130 -11.98 7.30 1.45
N ASN A 131 -10.91 7.47 0.68
CA ASN A 131 -9.95 8.57 0.84
C ASN A 131 -10.35 9.81 0.02
N PRO A 132 -10.87 10.90 0.61
CA PRO A 132 -11.28 12.09 -0.16
C PRO A 132 -10.11 12.71 -0.91
N MET A 133 -8.90 12.72 -0.33
CA MET A 133 -7.72 13.34 -0.93
C MET A 133 -7.20 12.57 -2.15
N ALA A 134 -7.54 11.29 -2.30
CA ALA A 134 -7.18 10.52 -3.50
C ALA A 134 -8.05 10.88 -4.72
N TRP A 135 -9.16 11.58 -4.51
CA TRP A 135 -10.18 11.87 -5.53
C TRP A 135 -10.43 13.34 -5.78
N LEU A 136 -9.98 14.23 -4.89
CA LEU A 136 -10.15 15.68 -5.07
C LEU A 136 -9.18 16.23 -6.10
N LEU A 137 -9.73 16.82 -7.17
CA LEU A 137 -9.00 17.51 -8.22
C LEU A 137 -9.35 18.99 -8.23
N GLU A 138 -8.37 19.85 -8.52
CA GLU A 138 -8.64 21.25 -8.78
C GLU A 138 -8.99 21.45 -10.26
N VAL A 139 -10.19 21.96 -10.54
CA VAL A 139 -10.67 22.28 -11.88
C VAL A 139 -11.18 23.71 -11.87
N ASN A 140 -10.54 24.60 -12.64
CA ASN A 140 -10.87 26.03 -12.70
C ASN A 140 -10.93 26.71 -11.31
N GLY A 141 -10.04 26.32 -10.39
CA GLY A 141 -9.98 26.87 -9.03
C GLY A 141 -10.98 26.29 -8.03
N PHE A 142 -11.76 25.27 -8.43
CA PHE A 142 -12.69 24.56 -7.56
C PHE A 142 -12.22 23.13 -7.30
N LEU A 143 -12.35 22.67 -6.06
CA LEU A 143 -12.12 21.26 -5.70
C LEU A 143 -13.34 20.44 -6.11
N VAL A 144 -13.12 19.44 -6.96
CA VAL A 144 -14.15 18.54 -7.48
C VAL A 144 -13.77 17.11 -7.14
N ASP A 145 -14.74 16.31 -6.69
CA ASP A 145 -14.56 14.87 -6.55
C ASP A 145 -14.56 14.22 -7.93
N ALA A 146 -13.43 13.67 -8.34
CA ALA A 146 -13.27 13.08 -9.65
C ALA A 146 -14.24 11.93 -9.93
N ARG A 147 -14.79 11.27 -8.90
CA ARG A 147 -15.80 10.22 -9.06
C ARG A 147 -17.13 10.73 -9.58
N GLN A 148 -17.37 12.03 -9.47
CA GLN A 148 -18.56 12.72 -9.97
C GLN A 148 -18.35 13.33 -11.36
N LEU A 149 -17.13 13.29 -11.90
CA LEU A 149 -16.85 13.76 -13.25
C LEU A 149 -17.47 12.82 -14.30
N PRO A 150 -17.78 13.32 -15.52
CA PRO A 150 -18.12 12.49 -16.66
C PRO A 150 -17.08 11.38 -16.91
N PRO A 151 -17.49 10.18 -17.38
CA PRO A 151 -16.61 9.03 -17.58
C PRO A 151 -15.36 9.36 -18.41
N GLU A 152 -15.49 10.19 -19.44
CA GLU A 152 -14.40 10.59 -20.33
C GLU A 152 -13.32 11.38 -19.57
N LEU A 153 -13.75 12.28 -18.68
CA LEU A 153 -12.85 13.07 -17.85
C LEU A 153 -12.21 12.23 -16.75
N GLN A 154 -12.90 11.22 -16.23
CA GLN A 154 -12.31 10.26 -15.31
C GLN A 154 -11.19 9.45 -15.99
N VAL A 155 -11.44 8.95 -17.20
CA VAL A 155 -10.43 8.24 -17.99
C VAL A 155 -9.23 9.15 -18.28
N GLN A 156 -9.47 10.42 -18.60
CA GLN A 156 -8.40 11.39 -18.81
C GLN A 156 -7.59 11.64 -17.53
N ALA A 157 -8.26 11.90 -16.40
CA ALA A 157 -7.61 12.12 -15.11
C ALA A 157 -6.76 10.92 -14.70
N TRP A 158 -7.26 9.70 -14.91
CA TRP A 158 -6.52 8.47 -14.64
C TRP A 158 -5.28 8.34 -15.54
N ARG A 159 -5.41 8.59 -16.85
CA ARG A 159 -4.26 8.58 -17.78
C ARG A 159 -3.18 9.60 -17.42
N GLN A 160 -3.58 10.71 -16.81
CA GLN A 160 -2.67 11.74 -16.30
C GLN A 160 -2.10 11.42 -14.92
N GLY A 161 -2.52 10.33 -14.29
CA GLY A 161 -2.09 9.94 -12.94
C GLY A 161 -2.67 10.81 -11.82
N LEU A 162 -3.75 11.55 -12.09
CA LEU A 162 -4.42 12.43 -11.13
C LEU A 162 -5.35 11.68 -10.17
N ILE A 163 -5.87 10.53 -10.59
CA ILE A 163 -6.69 9.63 -9.78
C ILE A 163 -6.11 8.21 -9.85
N PRO A 164 -6.33 7.37 -8.81
CA PRO A 164 -5.70 6.05 -8.74
C PRO A 164 -6.19 5.08 -9.83
N TYR A 165 -7.45 5.21 -10.26
CA TYR A 165 -8.10 4.40 -11.29
C TYR A 165 -9.39 5.08 -11.75
N VAL A 166 -9.93 4.62 -12.87
CA VAL A 166 -11.29 5.00 -13.29
C VAL A 166 -12.29 4.33 -12.34
N PRO A 167 -13.12 5.09 -11.61
CA PRO A 167 -14.15 4.51 -10.76
C PRO A 167 -15.20 3.81 -11.64
N VAL A 168 -15.68 2.66 -11.19
CA VAL A 168 -16.74 1.94 -11.90
C VAL A 168 -18.04 2.71 -11.65
N HIS A 169 -18.67 3.23 -12.69
CA HIS A 169 -20.04 3.70 -12.56
C HIS A 169 -20.91 2.48 -12.28
N ALA A 170 -21.51 2.39 -11.09
CA ALA A 170 -22.71 1.58 -10.95
C ALA A 170 -23.71 2.19 -11.93
N GLU A 171 -24.11 1.43 -12.95
CA GLU A 171 -25.22 1.80 -13.81
C GLU A 171 -26.39 2.20 -12.89
N THR A 172 -26.72 3.50 -12.87
CA THR A 172 -28.05 3.91 -12.45
C THR A 172 -28.99 3.42 -13.53
N ASP A 173 -29.40 2.16 -13.41
CA ASP A 173 -30.56 1.62 -14.07
C ASP A 173 -31.73 2.46 -13.55
N HIS A 174 -32.12 3.48 -14.30
CA HIS A 174 -33.40 4.16 -14.11
C HIS A 174 -34.45 3.26 -14.76
N PRO A 175 -35.32 2.56 -13.99
CA PRO A 175 -36.48 1.93 -14.61
C PRO A 175 -37.33 3.07 -15.16
N THR A 176 -37.43 3.12 -16.49
CA THR A 176 -38.37 4.02 -17.16
C THR A 176 -39.76 3.45 -16.89
N GLY A 177 -40.46 4.03 -15.92
CA GLY A 177 -41.89 3.84 -15.70
C GLY A 177 -42.70 4.88 -16.44
#